data_AF-A0A2V9S9J5-F1
#
_entry.id   AF-A0A2V9S9J5-F1
#
_cell.length_a   1.000
_cell.length_b   1.000
_cell.length_c   1.000
_cell.angle_alpha   90.00
_cell.angle_beta   90.00
_cell.angle_gamma   90.00
#
_symmetry.space_group_name_H-M   'P 1'
#
loop_
_entity.id
_entity.type
_entity.pdbx_description
1 polymer ?
#
loop_
_entity_poly.entity_id
_entity_poly.type
_entity_poly.pdbx_seq_one_letter_code
_entity_poly.pdbx_strand_id
1 'polypeptide(L)'
;MRRSANASQTPARVTEVYNSAALVSPAGEWVGRYDKVHLVPFGEYVPFRRVFGFAGGLTQQVGDFSRGTSRAPLQAGKDKIGVFICYESIFPDEVRQLAANGAQVFVNISNDGWYGDSGAYAQHLKQARMRAIENSRWLLRDTNTGVTASIDPYGRVIATVPRKLRVVLQAPYASSDATTFYTR
;
A
#
# COMPACT_ATOMS: atom_id res chain seq x y z
N MET A 1 -5.91 -43.37 44.66
CA MET A 1 -5.13 -43.08 43.44
C MET A 1 -6.08 -42.75 42.29
N ARG A 2 -6.32 -41.46 42.00
CA ARG A 2 -7.04 -41.01 40.79
C ARG A 2 -6.03 -40.25 39.93
N ARG A 3 -5.76 -40.77 38.73
CA ARG A 3 -4.90 -40.13 37.73
C ARG A 3 -5.70 -39.00 37.08
N SER A 4 -5.27 -37.75 37.25
CA SER A 4 -5.75 -36.64 36.42
C SER A 4 -5.22 -36.83 35.00
N ALA A 5 -6.14 -36.87 34.03
CA ALA A 5 -5.82 -36.80 32.62
C ALA A 5 -5.40 -35.37 32.28
N ASN A 6 -4.21 -35.22 31.70
CA ASN A 6 -3.73 -33.97 31.11
C ASN A 6 -4.60 -33.63 29.90
N ALA A 7 -5.35 -32.53 29.99
CA ALA A 7 -5.97 -31.91 28.82
C ALA A 7 -4.85 -31.37 27.92
N SER A 8 -4.67 -31.97 26.76
CA SER A 8 -3.81 -31.48 25.69
C SER A 8 -4.35 -30.12 25.21
N GLN A 9 -3.64 -29.05 25.56
CA GLN A 9 -3.89 -27.72 25.00
C GLN A 9 -3.60 -27.77 23.50
N THR A 10 -4.63 -27.59 22.68
CA THR A 10 -4.48 -27.36 21.25
C THR A 10 -3.72 -26.03 21.05
N PRO A 11 -2.64 -25.99 20.27
CA PRO A 11 -1.90 -24.74 20.07
C PRO A 11 -2.81 -23.69 19.42
N ALA A 12 -2.81 -22.48 19.98
CA ALA A 12 -3.58 -21.36 19.45
C ALA A 12 -3.22 -21.10 17.98
N ARG A 13 -4.23 -21.06 17.12
CA ARG A 13 -4.06 -20.79 15.68
C ARG A 13 -3.60 -19.34 15.53
N VAL A 14 -2.31 -19.14 15.24
CA VAL A 14 -1.78 -17.80 14.91
C VAL A 14 -2.48 -17.36 13.63
N THR A 15 -3.35 -16.36 13.74
CA THR A 15 -4.02 -15.77 12.59
C THR A 15 -3.16 -14.60 12.12
N GLU A 16 -2.61 -14.72 10.92
CA GLU A 16 -1.87 -13.63 10.30
C GLU A 16 -2.82 -12.54 9.82
N VAL A 17 -2.51 -11.29 10.14
CA VAL A 17 -3.31 -10.13 9.75
C VAL A 17 -2.49 -9.30 8.77
N TYR A 18 -3.09 -8.83 7.68
CA TYR A 18 -2.38 -8.11 6.62
C TYR A 18 -3.08 -6.79 6.30
N ASN A 19 -2.31 -5.76 5.98
CA ASN A 19 -2.83 -4.57 5.32
C ASN A 19 -2.92 -4.87 3.82
N SER A 20 -4.14 -4.98 3.30
CA SER A 20 -4.39 -5.58 1.99
C SER A 20 -5.22 -4.68 1.09
N ALA A 21 -4.95 -4.70 -0.20
CA ALA A 21 -5.84 -4.22 -1.26
C ALA A 21 -6.44 -5.42 -1.99
N ALA A 22 -7.76 -5.43 -2.18
CA ALA A 22 -8.46 -6.46 -2.93
C ALA A 22 -8.91 -5.92 -4.29
N LEU A 23 -8.79 -6.75 -5.33
CA LEU A 23 -9.36 -6.47 -6.65
C LEU A 23 -10.63 -7.29 -6.80
N VAL A 24 -11.74 -6.59 -7.05
CA VAL A 24 -13.07 -7.18 -7.23
C VAL A 24 -13.52 -6.99 -8.68
N SER A 25 -13.98 -8.06 -9.32
CA SER A 25 -14.45 -8.03 -10.70
C SER A 25 -15.83 -7.35 -10.82
N PRO A 26 -16.26 -6.96 -12.03
CA PRO A 26 -17.62 -6.47 -12.25
C PRO A 26 -18.73 -7.46 -11.85
N ALA A 27 -18.42 -8.76 -11.77
CA ALA A 27 -19.34 -9.79 -11.28
C ALA A 27 -19.37 -9.90 -9.74
N GLY A 28 -18.57 -9.11 -9.02
CA GLY A 28 -18.46 -9.14 -7.56
C GLY A 28 -17.45 -10.16 -7.02
N GLU A 29 -16.65 -10.77 -7.87
CA GLU A 29 -15.71 -11.83 -7.48
C GLU A 29 -14.37 -11.25 -7.03
N TRP A 30 -13.76 -11.85 -6.01
CA TRP A 30 -12.40 -11.51 -5.58
C TRP A 30 -11.39 -12.13 -6.54
N VAL A 31 -10.81 -11.32 -7.42
CA VAL A 31 -9.95 -11.77 -8.52
C VAL A 31 -8.47 -11.45 -8.29
N GLY A 32 -8.14 -10.71 -7.24
CA GLY A 32 -6.76 -10.42 -6.88
C GLY A 32 -6.63 -9.81 -5.49
N ARG A 33 -5.43 -9.89 -4.95
CA ARG A 33 -5.09 -9.29 -3.66
C ARG A 33 -3.62 -8.89 -3.66
N TYR A 34 -3.35 -7.71 -3.10
CA TYR A 34 -2.01 -7.24 -2.80
C TYR A 34 -1.90 -7.05 -1.28
N ASP A 35 -0.90 -7.67 -0.67
CA ASP A 35 -0.56 -7.50 0.73
C ASP A 35 0.63 -6.55 0.85
N LYS A 36 0.52 -5.54 1.71
CA LYS A 36 1.55 -4.53 1.94
C LYS A 36 2.88 -5.19 2.31
N VAL A 37 3.93 -4.89 1.55
CA VAL A 37 5.26 -5.51 1.71
C VAL A 37 6.13 -4.69 2.67
N HIS A 38 6.05 -3.35 2.59
CA HIS A 38 6.78 -2.44 3.48
C HIS A 38 5.87 -1.88 4.57
N LEU A 39 6.02 -2.43 5.78
CA LEU A 39 5.27 -1.98 6.94
C LEU A 39 5.90 -0.74 7.57
N VAL A 40 5.07 0.12 8.16
CA VAL A 40 5.49 1.30 8.90
C VAL A 40 5.95 0.86 10.30
N PRO A 41 7.21 1.11 10.68
CA PRO A 41 7.70 0.87 12.04
C PRO A 41 6.86 1.64 13.07
N PHE A 42 6.53 0.99 14.18
CA PHE A 42 5.72 1.54 15.28
C PHE A 42 4.30 1.98 14.90
N GLY A 43 3.83 1.69 13.68
CA GLY A 43 2.42 1.83 13.29
C GLY A 43 1.80 0.49 12.92
N GLU A 44 2.54 -0.34 12.18
CA GLU A 44 2.07 -1.65 11.67
C GLU A 44 2.85 -2.84 12.24
N TYR A 45 3.97 -2.59 12.93
CA TYR A 45 4.71 -3.58 13.70
C TYR A 45 5.65 -2.90 14.72
N VAL A 46 6.14 -3.65 15.71
CA VAL A 46 7.13 -3.17 16.68
C VAL A 46 8.53 -3.71 16.33
N PRO A 47 9.48 -2.86 15.90
CA PRO A 47 10.88 -3.26 15.71
C PRO A 47 11.49 -3.79 17.01
N PHE A 48 12.37 -4.79 16.92
CA PHE A 48 13.10 -5.37 18.06
C PHE A 48 12.22 -5.59 19.31
N ARG A 49 11.09 -6.31 19.15
CA ARG A 49 10.10 -6.59 20.23
C ARG A 49 10.71 -6.97 21.58
N ARG A 50 11.82 -7.71 21.59
CA ARG A 50 12.52 -8.13 22.83
C ARG A 50 13.17 -6.98 23.59
N VAL A 51 13.54 -5.90 22.90
CA VAL A 51 14.14 -4.70 23.49
C VAL A 51 13.06 -3.68 23.82
N PHE A 52 12.11 -3.42 22.92
CA PHE A 52 11.10 -2.35 23.10
C PHE A 52 9.77 -2.81 23.71
N GLY A 53 9.65 -4.08 24.10
CA GLY A 53 8.42 -4.64 24.69
C GLY A 53 7.99 -3.97 26.01
N PHE A 54 8.89 -3.24 26.68
CA PHE A 54 8.59 -2.48 27.90
C PHE A 54 7.87 -1.15 27.63
N ALA A 55 7.87 -0.63 26.40
CA ALA A 55 7.23 0.62 26.01
C ALA A 55 5.74 0.42 25.66
N GLY A 56 4.99 -0.24 26.56
CA GLY A 56 3.60 -0.66 26.35
C GLY A 56 2.58 0.44 26.02
N GLY A 57 2.95 1.72 26.21
CA GLY A 57 2.12 2.86 25.83
C GLY A 57 2.15 3.20 24.33
N LEU A 58 3.21 2.81 23.62
CA LEU A 58 3.32 3.02 22.16
C LEU A 58 2.71 1.87 21.35
N THR A 59 2.39 0.73 21.95
CA THR A 59 2.07 -0.52 21.25
C THR A 59 0.58 -0.85 21.20
N GLN A 60 -0.28 -0.15 21.96
CA GLN A 60 -1.73 -0.44 21.98
C GLN A 60 -2.46 -0.10 20.67
N GLN A 61 -1.89 0.79 19.85
CA GLN A 61 -2.41 1.12 18.51
C GLN A 61 -1.64 0.45 17.37
N VAL A 62 -0.59 -0.32 17.68
CA VAL A 62 0.29 -0.94 16.69
C VAL A 62 -0.26 -2.30 16.33
N GLY A 63 -0.68 -2.46 15.07
CA GLY A 63 -1.08 -3.76 14.56
C GLY A 63 0.10 -4.75 14.60
N ASP A 64 -0.20 -6.05 14.70
CA ASP A 64 0.78 -7.12 14.44
C ASP A 64 0.57 -7.60 13.01
N PHE A 65 0.87 -6.74 12.04
CA PHE A 65 0.66 -7.05 10.63
C PHE A 65 1.79 -7.92 10.10
N SER A 66 1.43 -8.96 9.35
CA SER A 66 2.33 -9.74 8.51
C SER A 66 2.69 -8.96 7.24
N ARG A 67 3.90 -9.21 6.73
CA ARG A 67 4.40 -8.60 5.49
C ARG A 67 3.94 -9.40 4.28
N GLY A 68 3.46 -8.72 3.25
CA GLY A 68 3.28 -9.31 1.93
C GLY A 68 4.63 -9.76 1.33
N THR A 69 4.56 -10.71 0.39
CA THR A 69 5.74 -11.33 -0.22
C THR A 69 5.82 -11.10 -1.73
N SER A 70 4.81 -10.49 -2.34
CA SER A 70 4.69 -10.36 -3.79
C SER A 70 4.63 -8.89 -4.22
N ARG A 71 5.32 -8.60 -5.32
CA ARG A 71 5.20 -7.35 -6.10
C ARG A 71 4.72 -7.65 -7.52
N ALA A 72 3.95 -8.72 -7.68
CA ALA A 72 3.29 -9.02 -8.94
C ALA A 72 2.14 -8.02 -9.16
N PRO A 73 2.01 -7.43 -10.36
CA PRO A 73 0.83 -6.63 -10.72
C PRO A 73 -0.45 -7.47 -10.64
N LEU A 74 -1.57 -6.83 -10.28
CA LEU A 74 -2.88 -7.45 -10.36
C LEU A 74 -3.46 -7.31 -11.77
N GLN A 75 -4.17 -8.33 -12.26
CA GLN A 75 -4.81 -8.30 -13.57
C GLN A 75 -6.21 -7.67 -13.45
N ALA A 76 -6.36 -6.42 -13.89
CA ALA A 76 -7.62 -5.69 -13.88
C ALA A 76 -8.16 -5.55 -15.32
N GLY A 77 -8.97 -6.52 -15.74
CA GLY A 77 -9.43 -6.60 -17.12
C GLY A 77 -8.24 -6.78 -18.08
N LYS A 78 -8.04 -5.83 -19.00
CA LYS A 78 -6.90 -5.84 -19.92
C LYS A 78 -5.60 -5.26 -19.34
N ASP A 79 -5.69 -4.51 -18.25
CA ASP A 79 -4.57 -3.76 -17.70
C ASP A 79 -3.92 -4.51 -16.53
N LYS A 80 -2.59 -4.44 -16.44
CA LYS A 80 -1.83 -4.89 -15.26
C LYS A 80 -1.61 -3.71 -14.32
N ILE A 81 -2.15 -3.76 -13.10
CA ILE A 81 -2.04 -2.67 -12.14
C ILE A 81 -0.98 -2.97 -11.06
N GLY A 82 -0.02 -2.08 -10.90
CA GLY A 82 0.96 -2.11 -9.82
C GLY A 82 0.40 -1.43 -8.58
N VAL A 83 0.06 -2.20 -7.56
CA VAL A 83 -0.51 -1.67 -6.31
C VAL A 83 0.59 -1.51 -5.26
N PHE A 84 0.58 -0.39 -4.55
CA PHE A 84 1.40 -0.18 -3.35
C PHE A 84 0.63 0.70 -2.36
N ILE A 85 0.77 0.43 -1.07
CA ILE A 85 -0.08 0.99 -0.03
C ILE A 85 0.69 2.05 0.77
N CYS A 86 0.11 3.25 0.82
CA CYS A 86 0.51 4.34 1.70
C CYS A 86 2.02 4.64 1.61
N TYR A 87 2.73 4.41 2.71
CA TYR A 87 4.17 4.65 2.90
C TYR A 87 5.07 3.96 1.88
N GLU A 88 4.62 2.90 1.20
CA GLU A 88 5.39 2.23 0.15
C GLU A 88 5.76 3.16 -1.02
N SER A 89 4.99 4.24 -1.22
CA SER A 89 5.24 5.22 -2.27
C SER A 89 6.57 5.97 -2.15
N ILE A 90 7.19 5.94 -0.97
CA ILE A 90 8.44 6.67 -0.72
C ILE A 90 9.68 5.82 -1.05
N PHE A 91 9.52 4.52 -1.29
CA PHE A 91 10.62 3.59 -1.53
C PHE A 91 10.80 3.37 -3.03
N PRO A 92 11.83 3.97 -3.65
CA PRO A 92 11.91 4.00 -5.10
C PRO A 92 12.14 2.62 -5.71
N ASP A 93 13.09 1.87 -5.16
CA ASP A 93 13.46 0.54 -5.66
C ASP A 93 12.35 -0.49 -5.50
N GLU A 94 11.44 -0.26 -4.55
CA GLU A 94 10.29 -1.13 -4.31
C GLU A 94 9.19 -0.92 -5.35
N VAL A 95 8.87 0.34 -5.66
CA VAL A 95 7.89 0.67 -6.70
C VAL A 95 8.43 0.33 -8.08
N ARG A 96 9.75 0.47 -8.30
CA ARG A 96 10.42 0.05 -9.54
C ARG A 96 10.12 -1.40 -9.89
N GLN A 97 10.12 -2.30 -8.90
CA GLN A 97 9.87 -3.72 -9.10
C GLN A 97 8.48 -3.99 -9.69
N LEU A 98 7.46 -3.18 -9.36
CA LEU A 98 6.13 -3.32 -9.95
C LEU A 98 6.17 -3.08 -11.47
N ALA A 99 6.87 -2.03 -11.91
CA ALA A 99 7.04 -1.76 -13.34
C ALA A 99 7.89 -2.83 -14.03
N ALA A 100 8.98 -3.28 -13.40
CA ALA A 100 9.82 -4.38 -13.91
C ALA A 100 9.02 -5.69 -14.06
N ASN A 101 8.05 -5.92 -13.18
CA ASN A 101 7.12 -7.05 -13.25
C ASN A 101 5.93 -6.84 -14.21
N GLY A 102 5.94 -5.75 -15.00
CA GLY A 102 4.99 -5.50 -16.06
C GLY A 102 3.73 -4.73 -15.65
N ALA A 103 3.73 -4.03 -14.51
CA ALA A 103 2.66 -3.08 -14.20
C ALA A 103 2.59 -2.01 -15.29
N GLN A 104 1.40 -1.72 -15.78
CA GLN A 104 1.12 -0.73 -16.83
C GLN A 104 0.52 0.57 -16.31
N VAL A 105 -0.06 0.52 -15.12
CA VAL A 105 -0.59 1.66 -14.37
C VAL A 105 -0.28 1.43 -12.90
N PHE A 106 0.00 2.50 -12.16
CA PHE A 106 0.18 2.44 -10.72
C PHE A 106 -1.07 2.87 -9.97
N VAL A 107 -1.35 2.18 -8.87
CA VAL A 107 -2.42 2.52 -7.92
C VAL A 107 -1.81 2.61 -6.53
N ASN A 108 -1.91 3.79 -5.92
CA ASN A 108 -1.49 4.01 -4.54
C ASN A 108 -2.70 4.29 -3.65
N ILE A 109 -2.98 3.38 -2.72
CA ILE A 109 -4.07 3.51 -1.76
C ILE A 109 -3.48 3.95 -0.43
N SER A 110 -3.95 5.07 0.14
CA SER A 110 -3.33 5.66 1.34
C SER A 110 -4.35 6.24 2.32
N ASN A 111 -3.94 6.36 3.59
CA ASN A 111 -4.64 7.12 4.60
C ASN A 111 -3.69 8.18 5.18
N ASP A 112 -3.66 9.36 4.57
CA ASP A 112 -2.83 10.48 5.05
C ASP A 112 -3.39 11.16 6.32
N GLY A 113 -4.47 10.65 6.92
CA GLY A 113 -5.03 11.16 8.18
C GLY A 113 -4.02 11.14 9.33
N TRP A 114 -3.09 10.18 9.30
CA TRP A 114 -1.99 10.06 10.26
C TRP A 114 -1.07 11.28 10.33
N TYR A 115 -1.00 12.08 9.25
CA TYR A 115 -0.14 13.26 9.18
C TYR A 115 -0.81 14.53 9.72
N GLY A 116 -2.10 14.49 10.08
CA GLY A 116 -2.84 15.67 10.54
C GLY A 116 -2.76 16.83 9.54
N ASP A 117 -2.65 18.06 10.03
CA ASP A 117 -2.50 19.27 9.19
C ASP A 117 -1.05 19.72 9.02
N SER A 118 -0.10 18.79 9.13
CA SER A 118 1.31 19.06 8.88
C SER A 118 1.64 19.12 7.38
N GLY A 119 2.84 19.60 7.02
CA GLY A 119 3.32 19.57 5.64
C GLY A 119 3.64 18.16 5.09
N ALA A 120 3.57 17.12 5.91
CA ALA A 120 3.99 15.76 5.54
C ALA A 120 3.14 15.17 4.41
N TYR A 121 1.83 15.44 4.36
CA TYR A 121 0.97 14.98 3.24
C TYR A 121 1.45 15.54 1.89
N ALA A 122 1.93 16.78 1.87
CA ALA A 122 2.37 17.44 0.65
C ALA A 122 3.72 16.87 0.19
N GLN A 123 4.59 16.51 1.13
CA GLN A 123 5.84 15.80 0.85
C GLN A 123 5.57 14.39 0.33
N HIS A 124 4.64 13.66 0.95
CA HIS A 124 4.22 12.33 0.54
C HIS A 124 3.66 12.34 -0.90
N LEU A 125 2.83 13.33 -1.25
CA LEU A 125 2.36 13.51 -2.63
C LEU A 125 3.52 13.76 -3.61
N LYS A 126 4.50 14.60 -3.26
CA LYS A 126 5.68 14.85 -4.11
C LYS A 126 6.48 13.58 -4.35
N GLN A 127 6.69 12.75 -3.33
CA GLN A 127 7.38 11.47 -3.45
C GLN A 127 6.60 10.48 -4.32
N ALA A 128 5.27 10.42 -4.16
CA ALA A 128 4.41 9.60 -5.01
C ALA A 128 4.47 10.02 -6.48
N ARG A 129 4.50 11.33 -6.77
CA ARG A 129 4.65 11.85 -8.15
C ARG A 129 5.97 11.42 -8.80
N MET A 130 7.05 11.31 -8.03
CA MET A 130 8.33 10.81 -8.56
C MET A 130 8.22 9.36 -9.04
N ARG A 131 7.38 8.52 -8.41
CA ARG A 131 7.15 7.12 -8.85
C ARG A 131 6.62 7.05 -10.28
N ALA A 132 5.72 7.97 -10.63
CA ALA A 132 5.14 8.09 -11.97
C ALA A 132 6.21 8.47 -13.01
N ILE A 133 7.04 9.46 -12.67
CA ILE A 133 8.16 9.95 -13.51
C ILE A 133 9.16 8.84 -13.78
N GLU A 134 9.66 8.22 -12.71
CA GLU A 134 10.76 7.26 -12.79
C GLU A 134 10.44 6.01 -13.61
N ASN A 135 9.17 5.61 -13.63
CA ASN A 135 8.73 4.38 -14.29
C ASN A 135 7.93 4.64 -15.57
N SER A 136 7.73 5.90 -15.97
CA SER A 136 6.87 6.28 -17.09
C SER A 136 5.47 5.62 -16.99
N ARG A 137 4.84 5.77 -15.82
CA ARG A 137 3.51 5.22 -15.53
C ARG A 137 2.57 6.31 -15.07
N TRP A 138 1.30 6.19 -15.45
CA TRP A 138 0.26 6.92 -14.74
C TRP A 138 0.15 6.38 -13.32
N LEU A 139 -0.11 7.27 -12.37
CA LEU A 139 -0.37 6.96 -10.98
C LEU A 139 -1.74 7.49 -10.57
N LEU A 140 -2.61 6.56 -10.20
CA LEU A 140 -3.86 6.85 -9.50
C LEU A 140 -3.59 6.77 -8.00
N ARG A 141 -3.60 7.93 -7.33
CA ARG A 141 -3.46 8.01 -5.87
C ARG A 141 -4.82 8.25 -5.24
N ASP A 142 -5.30 7.26 -4.51
CA ASP A 142 -6.55 7.32 -3.75
C ASP A 142 -6.26 7.43 -2.25
N THR A 143 -6.84 8.45 -1.62
CA THR A 143 -6.59 8.74 -0.21
C THR A 143 -7.87 9.01 0.56
N ASN A 144 -7.92 8.59 1.82
CA ASN A 144 -9.07 8.83 2.70
C ASN A 144 -9.29 10.32 3.02
N THR A 145 -8.27 11.01 3.55
CA THR A 145 -8.33 12.45 3.91
C THR A 145 -7.19 13.27 3.32
N GLY A 146 -6.33 12.63 2.52
CA GLY A 146 -5.19 13.22 1.84
C GLY A 146 -5.58 13.92 0.54
N VAL A 147 -4.58 14.13 -0.31
CA VAL A 147 -4.81 14.59 -1.68
C VAL A 147 -5.00 13.37 -2.57
N THR A 148 -6.21 13.20 -3.09
CA THR A 148 -6.55 12.21 -4.11
C THR A 148 -6.25 12.81 -5.48
N ALA A 149 -5.54 12.09 -6.35
CA ALA A 149 -5.04 12.64 -7.60
C ALA A 149 -4.78 11.59 -8.68
N SER A 150 -4.95 12.02 -9.93
CA SER A 150 -4.37 11.36 -11.10
C SER A 150 -3.10 12.08 -11.53
N ILE A 151 -2.01 11.34 -11.68
CA ILE A 151 -0.69 11.85 -12.00
C ILE A 151 -0.19 11.15 -13.27
N ASP A 152 0.27 11.93 -14.24
CA ASP A 152 0.76 11.39 -15.50
C ASP A 152 2.24 10.95 -15.44
N PRO A 153 2.78 10.32 -16.51
CA PRO A 153 4.18 9.88 -16.56
C PRO A 153 5.23 10.99 -16.46
N TYR A 154 4.85 12.27 -16.55
CA TYR A 154 5.74 13.42 -16.34
C TYR A 154 5.60 14.00 -14.93
N GLY A 155 4.83 13.33 -14.06
CA GLY A 155 4.56 13.75 -12.70
C GLY A 155 3.62 14.93 -12.61
N ARG A 156 2.89 15.31 -13.67
CA ARG A 156 1.90 16.38 -13.65
C ARG A 156 0.62 15.86 -13.01
N VAL A 157 -0.01 16.67 -12.16
CA VAL A 157 -1.31 16.35 -11.57
C VAL A 157 -2.39 16.73 -12.59
N ILE A 158 -3.05 15.73 -13.17
CA ILE A 158 -4.05 15.92 -14.24
C ILE A 158 -5.44 16.16 -13.66
N ALA A 159 -5.76 15.49 -12.56
CA ALA A 159 -7.01 15.66 -11.84
C ALA A 159 -6.75 15.51 -10.34
N THR A 160 -7.45 16.28 -9.50
CA THR A 160 -7.22 16.26 -8.05
C THR A 160 -8.44 16.65 -7.25
N VAL A 161 -8.53 16.10 -6.04
CA VAL A 161 -9.44 16.50 -4.99
C VAL A 161 -8.59 16.97 -3.80
N PRO A 162 -8.88 18.15 -3.21
CA PRO A 162 -8.17 18.63 -2.05
C PRO A 162 -8.56 17.83 -0.79
N ARG A 163 -7.78 18.03 0.26
CA ARG A 163 -7.92 17.26 1.51
C ARG A 163 -9.27 17.41 2.18
N LYS A 164 -9.62 16.39 2.96
CA LYS A 164 -10.79 16.39 3.88
C LYS A 164 -12.13 16.67 3.20
N LEU A 165 -12.27 16.26 1.93
CA LEU A 165 -13.54 16.30 1.22
C LEU A 165 -14.07 14.88 0.98
N ARG A 166 -15.36 14.68 1.25
CA ARG A 166 -16.07 13.47 0.86
C ARG A 166 -16.61 13.65 -0.54
N VAL A 167 -15.87 13.17 -1.54
CA VAL A 167 -16.22 13.26 -2.95
C VAL A 167 -15.64 12.08 -3.72
N VAL A 168 -16.07 11.92 -4.97
CA VAL A 168 -15.48 10.97 -5.93
C VAL A 168 -14.70 11.77 -6.97
N LEU A 169 -13.50 11.29 -7.32
CA LEU A 169 -12.74 11.81 -8.45
C LEU A 169 -12.83 10.84 -9.62
N GLN A 170 -13.48 11.24 -10.71
CA GLN A 170 -13.35 10.54 -11.98
C GLN A 170 -11.99 10.92 -12.60
N ALA A 171 -11.00 10.06 -12.39
CA ALA A 171 -9.61 10.29 -12.77
C ALA A 171 -9.29 9.72 -14.16
N PRO A 172 -8.82 10.51 -15.13
CA PRO A 172 -8.28 9.98 -16.38
C PRO A 172 -6.95 9.26 -16.11
N TYR A 173 -6.65 8.23 -16.90
CA TYR A 173 -5.34 7.58 -16.92
C TYR A 173 -5.08 6.90 -18.27
N ALA A 174 -3.84 6.47 -18.51
CA ALA A 174 -3.50 5.59 -19.62
C ALA A 174 -2.50 4.52 -19.17
N SER A 175 -2.59 3.35 -19.81
CA SER A 175 -1.66 2.24 -19.62
C SER A 175 -0.39 2.46 -20.44
N SER A 176 0.76 2.04 -19.92
CA SER A 176 2.03 2.06 -20.64
C SER A 176 2.87 0.82 -20.31
N ASP A 177 3.51 0.24 -21.31
CA ASP A 177 4.47 -0.86 -21.19
C ASP A 177 5.92 -0.40 -21.37
N ALA A 178 6.16 0.91 -21.48
CA ALA A 178 7.49 1.45 -21.70
C ALA A 178 8.44 1.12 -20.54
N THR A 179 9.69 0.78 -20.85
CA THR A 179 10.73 0.56 -19.83
C THR A 179 11.72 1.72 -19.83
N THR A 180 11.73 2.51 -18.76
CA THR A 180 12.67 3.63 -18.58
C THR A 180 14.07 3.12 -18.28
N PHE A 181 15.09 3.99 -18.39
CA PHE A 181 16.45 3.65 -17.96
C PHE A 181 16.51 3.24 -16.48
N TYR A 182 15.72 3.89 -15.63
CA TYR A 182 15.66 3.58 -14.20
C TYR A 182 15.10 2.17 -13.92
N THR A 183 14.11 1.73 -14.69
CA THR A 183 13.47 0.41 -14.54
C THR A 183 14.30 -0.75 -15.11
N ARG A 184 15.27 -0.48 -16.00
CA ARG A 184 16.13 -1.50 -16.61
C ARG A 184 17.09 -2.17 -15.61
#